data_AF-B5I5C5-F1
#
_entry.id   AF-B5I5C5-F1
#
_cell.length_a   1.000
_cell.length_b   1.000
_cell.length_c   1.000
_cell.angle_alpha   90.00
_cell.angle_beta   90.00
_cell.angle_gamma   90.00
#
_symmetry.space_group_name_H-M   'P 1'
#
loop_
_entity.id
_entity.type
_entity.pdbx_description
1 polymer ?
#
loop_
_entity_poly.entity_id
_entity_poly.type
_entity_poly.pdbx_seq_one_letter_code
_entity_poly.pdbx_strand_id
1 'polypeptide(L)'
;MSIRVSHVHGEHIAVEAANGTEILRYVYRPDPEAFEAQKPYAHPVRTLGGRTVTGYRPNDHRWHKGLQMTASHLSGQNFWGGNCYVHGQGYLSLPERVGSMRHDGFTAFAVSEARLDVTETLTWVENGGEEWAREERGLAVHSVDEAAGSWALDWSIRLTKSARRAP
;
A
#
# COMPACT_ATOMS: atom_id res chain seq x y z
N MET A 1 -26.30 -2.77 2.76
CA MET A 1 -25.54 -3.60 3.72
C MET A 1 -24.46 -2.76 4.33
N SER A 2 -24.16 -2.96 5.61
CA SER A 2 -23.26 -2.08 6.36
C SER A 2 -21.82 -2.61 6.44
N ILE A 3 -20.89 -1.68 6.69
CA ILE A 3 -19.50 -1.95 7.03
C ILE A 3 -19.18 -1.37 8.42
N ARG A 4 -18.16 -1.94 9.07
CA ARG A 4 -17.53 -1.36 10.26
C ARG A 4 -16.10 -1.01 9.92
N VAL A 5 -15.68 0.21 10.28
CA VAL A 5 -14.31 0.68 10.07
C VAL A 5 -13.63 0.86 11.43
N SER A 6 -12.43 0.31 11.56
CA SER A 6 -11.55 0.51 12.72
C SER A 6 -10.26 1.17 12.26
N HIS A 7 -9.83 2.24 12.93
CA HIS A 7 -8.59 2.95 12.59
C HIS A 7 -7.67 2.98 13.82
N VAL A 8 -6.61 2.19 13.78
CA VAL A 8 -5.54 2.27 14.77
C VAL A 8 -4.54 3.30 14.25
N HIS A 9 -4.67 4.52 14.77
CA HIS A 9 -3.88 5.66 14.29
C HIS A 9 -2.37 5.37 14.36
N GLY A 10 -1.63 5.79 13.34
CA GLY A 10 -0.23 5.42 13.17
C GLY A 10 0.05 3.95 12.77
N GLU A 11 -0.96 3.11 12.53
CA GLU A 11 -0.74 1.70 12.16
C GLU A 11 -1.50 1.24 10.92
N HIS A 12 -2.83 1.14 11.02
CA HIS A 12 -3.67 0.56 9.98
C HIS A 12 -5.15 0.97 10.07
N ILE A 13 -5.85 0.80 8.94
CA ILE A 13 -7.32 0.85 8.83
C ILE A 13 -7.80 -0.58 8.54
N ALA A 14 -8.84 -1.04 9.24
CA ALA A 14 -9.50 -2.31 8.98
C ALA A 14 -10.98 -2.07 8.63
N VAL A 15 -11.50 -2.83 7.68
CA VAL A 15 -12.90 -2.82 7.27
C VAL A 15 -13.50 -4.21 7.44
N GLU A 16 -14.57 -4.29 8.20
CA GLU A 16 -15.35 -5.51 8.41
C GLU A 16 -16.71 -5.39 7.73
N ALA A 17 -17.16 -6.48 7.10
CA ALA A 17 -18.53 -6.62 6.63
C ALA A 17 -19.49 -6.91 7.81
N ALA A 18 -20.80 -6.76 7.58
CA ALA A 18 -21.82 -6.99 8.62
C ALA A 18 -21.78 -8.41 9.21
N ASN A 19 -21.34 -9.41 8.43
CA ASN A 19 -21.11 -10.78 8.89
C ASN A 19 -19.87 -10.97 9.79
N GLY A 20 -19.13 -9.90 10.11
CA GLY A 20 -17.93 -9.92 10.95
C GLY A 20 -16.63 -10.29 10.23
N THR A 21 -16.66 -10.49 8.91
CA THR A 21 -15.44 -10.77 8.13
C THR A 21 -14.66 -9.48 7.89
N GLU A 22 -13.39 -9.43 8.33
CA GLU A 22 -12.44 -8.39 7.91
C GLU A 22 -12.13 -8.54 6.41
N ILE A 23 -12.72 -7.68 5.59
CA ILE A 23 -12.58 -7.72 4.13
C ILE A 23 -11.32 -7.00 3.63
N LEU A 24 -10.85 -5.99 4.37
CA LEU A 24 -9.69 -5.18 4.01
C LEU A 24 -8.94 -4.77 5.28
N ARG A 25 -7.62 -4.86 5.23
CA ARG A 25 -6.71 -4.15 6.15
C ARG A 25 -5.67 -3.36 5.36
N TYR A 26 -5.67 -2.06 5.55
CA TYR A 26 -4.69 -1.14 4.97
C TYR A 26 -3.65 -0.74 6.02
N VAL A 27 -2.42 -1.23 5.88
CA VAL A 27 -1.30 -0.95 6.79
C VAL A 27 -0.46 0.17 6.21
N TYR A 28 -0.32 1.27 6.95
CA TYR A 28 0.49 2.43 6.56
C TYR A 28 1.70 2.68 7.49
N ARG A 29 1.87 1.83 8.52
CA ARG A 29 3.15 1.60 9.22
C ARG A 29 3.68 0.21 8.89
N PRO A 30 4.45 0.05 7.80
CA PRO A 30 4.93 -1.26 7.32
C PRO A 30 6.01 -1.84 8.25
N ASP A 31 6.33 -3.13 8.06
CA ASP A 31 7.45 -3.76 8.78
C ASP A 31 8.75 -2.95 8.62
N PRO A 32 9.58 -2.85 9.66
CA PRO A 32 10.81 -2.07 9.65
C PRO A 32 11.97 -2.77 8.93
N GLU A 33 11.71 -3.49 7.83
CA GLU A 33 12.72 -4.17 7.02
C GLU A 33 13.07 -3.33 5.77
N ALA A 34 14.23 -2.67 5.81
CA ALA A 34 14.66 -1.75 4.76
C ALA A 34 14.82 -2.45 3.41
N PHE A 35 15.36 -3.68 3.39
CA PHE A 35 15.54 -4.41 2.13
C PHE A 35 14.21 -4.76 1.47
N GLU A 36 13.10 -4.77 2.21
CA GLU A 36 11.77 -5.03 1.66
C GLU A 36 11.03 -3.79 1.14
N ALA A 37 11.70 -2.63 1.15
CA ALA A 37 11.14 -1.31 0.89
C ALA A 37 9.91 -1.03 1.76
N GLN A 38 10.11 -0.21 2.79
CA GLN A 38 9.05 0.26 3.67
C GLN A 38 8.02 1.06 2.86
N LYS A 39 6.81 0.52 2.68
CA LYS A 39 5.72 1.20 1.98
C LYS A 39 4.34 0.67 2.43
N PRO A 40 3.29 1.50 2.43
CA PRO A 40 1.93 1.06 2.77
C PRO A 40 1.39 -0.03 1.85
N TYR A 41 0.50 -0.89 2.36
CA TYR A 41 -0.13 -1.99 1.62
C TYR A 41 -1.50 -2.40 2.16
N ALA A 42 -2.29 -3.04 1.30
CA ALA A 42 -3.52 -3.71 1.70
C ALA A 42 -3.30 -5.23 1.86
N HIS A 43 -3.29 -5.71 3.12
CA HIS A 43 -3.30 -7.13 3.45
C HIS A 43 -3.76 -7.37 4.91
N PRO A 44 -4.65 -8.36 5.18
CA PRO A 44 -5.32 -9.19 4.18
C PRO A 44 -6.38 -8.41 3.37
N VAL A 45 -6.62 -8.88 2.15
CA VAL A 45 -7.84 -8.58 1.39
C VAL A 45 -8.60 -9.90 1.28
N ARG A 46 -9.89 -9.91 1.63
CA ARG A 46 -10.69 -11.14 1.69
C ARG A 46 -11.97 -11.03 0.88
N THR A 47 -12.46 -12.16 0.39
CA THR A 47 -13.87 -12.27 -0.03
C THR A 47 -14.80 -12.15 1.19
N LEU A 48 -16.10 -11.93 0.99
CA LEU A 48 -17.07 -11.91 2.10
C LEU A 48 -17.18 -13.24 2.85
N GLY A 49 -16.79 -14.35 2.20
CA GLY A 49 -16.67 -15.67 2.83
C GLY A 49 -15.33 -15.91 3.55
N GLY A 50 -14.49 -14.88 3.71
CA GLY A 50 -13.26 -14.94 4.50
C GLY A 50 -12.02 -15.48 3.77
N ARG A 51 -12.09 -15.80 2.47
CA ARG A 51 -10.93 -16.29 1.71
C ARG A 51 -9.97 -15.15 1.40
N THR A 52 -8.70 -15.25 1.82
CA THR A 52 -7.67 -14.26 1.47
C THR A 52 -7.38 -14.32 -0.02
N VAL A 53 -7.37 -13.17 -0.70
CA VAL A 53 -7.04 -13.05 -2.13
C VAL A 53 -5.69 -12.36 -2.38
N THR A 54 -4.99 -11.94 -1.32
CA THR A 54 -3.64 -11.37 -1.41
C THR A 54 -2.60 -12.25 -0.69
N GLY A 55 -1.38 -12.25 -1.22
CA GLY A 55 -0.21 -12.86 -0.56
C GLY A 55 0.50 -11.89 0.37
N TYR A 56 1.32 -12.42 1.28
CA TYR A 56 2.16 -11.63 2.17
C TYR A 56 3.48 -12.33 2.46
N ARG A 57 4.58 -11.65 2.13
CA ARG A 57 5.96 -12.08 2.38
C ARG A 57 6.22 -13.55 2.03
N PRO A 58 5.95 -13.99 0.78
CA PRO A 58 6.30 -15.34 0.35
C PRO A 58 7.81 -15.60 0.57
N ASN A 59 8.15 -16.86 0.76
CA ASN A 59 9.49 -17.27 1.19
C ASN A 59 10.60 -16.88 0.21
N ASP A 60 10.30 -16.83 -1.08
CA ASP A 60 11.21 -16.50 -2.18
C ASP A 60 11.25 -14.99 -2.52
N HIS A 61 10.22 -14.24 -2.12
CA HIS A 61 10.05 -12.82 -2.42
C HIS A 61 9.44 -12.07 -1.22
N ARG A 62 10.17 -12.00 -0.11
CA ARG A 62 9.64 -11.45 1.15
C ARG A 62 9.19 -9.99 1.06
N TRP A 63 9.64 -9.23 0.06
CA TRP A 63 9.20 -7.85 -0.19
C TRP A 63 7.81 -7.73 -0.84
N HIS A 64 7.20 -8.83 -1.28
CA HIS A 64 5.82 -8.82 -1.80
C HIS A 64 4.82 -8.75 -0.65
N LYS A 65 4.05 -7.65 -0.57
CA LYS A 65 3.08 -7.44 0.50
C LYS A 65 1.75 -6.97 -0.07
N GLY A 66 0.75 -7.84 -0.08
CA GLY A 66 -0.62 -7.41 -0.36
C GLY A 66 -0.84 -6.79 -1.74
N LEU A 67 -1.78 -5.85 -1.79
CA LEU A 67 -1.94 -4.92 -2.92
C LEU A 67 -1.18 -3.61 -2.61
N GLN A 68 -0.36 -3.18 -3.57
CA GLN A 68 0.53 -2.01 -3.48
C GLN A 68 0.70 -1.36 -4.86
N MET A 69 0.96 -0.05 -4.87
CA MET A 69 1.63 0.62 -6.00
C MET A 69 3.14 0.71 -5.70
N THR A 70 3.98 0.46 -6.70
CA THR A 70 5.45 0.45 -6.55
C THR A 70 6.18 0.51 -7.90
N ALA A 71 7.52 0.63 -7.87
CA ALA A 71 8.40 0.57 -9.04
C ALA A 71 9.68 -0.20 -8.71
N SER A 72 10.00 -1.23 -9.49
CA SER A 72 11.24 -2.02 -9.31
C SER A 72 12.50 -1.29 -9.81
N HIS A 73 12.34 -0.29 -10.67
CA HIS A 73 13.42 0.56 -11.16
C HIS A 73 12.88 1.93 -11.56
N LEU A 74 13.23 2.98 -10.82
CA LEU A 74 12.93 4.37 -11.09
C LEU A 74 14.23 5.16 -10.95
N SER A 75 14.77 5.70 -12.05
CA SER A 75 16.03 6.47 -12.05
C SER A 75 17.19 5.82 -11.23
N GLY A 76 17.30 4.49 -11.25
CA GLY A 76 18.31 3.73 -10.51
C GLY A 76 17.91 3.25 -9.11
N GLN A 77 16.76 3.69 -8.59
CA GLN A 77 16.21 3.28 -7.29
C GLN A 77 15.16 2.17 -7.44
N ASN A 78 15.03 1.37 -6.39
CA ASN A 78 14.10 0.26 -6.27
C ASN A 78 13.13 0.53 -5.11
N PHE A 79 11.87 0.83 -5.42
CA PHE A 79 10.80 1.00 -4.44
C PHE A 79 9.99 -0.29 -4.22
N TRP A 80 10.24 -1.33 -5.02
CA TRP A 80 9.63 -2.65 -4.88
C TRP A 80 10.21 -3.40 -3.69
N GLY A 81 11.50 -3.18 -3.41
CA GLY A 81 12.28 -3.94 -2.45
C GLY A 81 13.00 -5.12 -3.10
N GLY A 82 13.84 -5.78 -2.32
CA GLY A 82 14.60 -6.94 -2.73
C GLY A 82 15.73 -6.63 -3.71
N ASN A 83 16.03 -7.64 -4.52
CA ASN A 83 17.10 -7.56 -5.51
C ASN A 83 16.76 -6.56 -6.63
N CYS A 84 17.77 -5.84 -7.10
CA CYS A 84 17.67 -4.93 -8.23
C CYS A 84 18.07 -5.67 -9.52
N TYR A 85 17.30 -5.46 -10.59
CA TYR A 85 17.72 -5.93 -11.91
C TYR A 85 18.77 -4.98 -12.51
N VAL A 86 19.92 -5.53 -12.90
CA VAL A 86 20.97 -4.83 -13.62
C VAL A 86 21.12 -5.47 -14.99
N HIS A 87 20.89 -4.67 -16.04
CA HIS A 87 20.97 -5.15 -17.42
C HIS A 87 22.35 -5.76 -17.71
N GLY A 88 22.36 -6.99 -18.22
CA GLY A 88 23.58 -7.76 -18.50
C GLY A 88 24.20 -8.50 -17.29
N GLN A 89 23.69 -8.28 -16.06
CA GLN A 89 24.19 -8.94 -14.84
C GLN A 89 23.11 -9.72 -14.08
N GLY A 90 21.83 -9.46 -14.38
CA GLY A 90 20.70 -10.13 -13.72
C GLY A 90 20.30 -9.46 -12.41
N TYR A 91 19.75 -10.24 -11.48
CA TYR A 91 19.30 -9.74 -10.18
C TYR A 91 20.44 -9.74 -9.17
N LEU A 92 20.74 -8.57 -8.61
CA LEU A 92 21.80 -8.36 -7.63
C LEU A 92 21.21 -7.80 -6.33
N SER A 93 21.79 -8.20 -5.20
CA SER A 93 21.49 -7.59 -3.91
C SER A 93 22.20 -6.25 -3.80
N LEU A 94 21.46 -5.16 -4.05
CA LEU A 94 21.94 -3.78 -4.02
C LEU A 94 21.09 -2.97 -3.03
N PRO A 95 21.23 -3.23 -1.71
CA PRO A 95 20.41 -2.60 -0.67
C PRO A 95 20.51 -1.06 -0.68
N GLU A 96 21.63 -0.50 -1.13
CA GLU A 96 21.87 0.93 -1.31
C GLU A 96 21.02 1.59 -2.41
N ARG A 97 20.18 0.81 -3.12
CA ARG A 97 19.20 1.32 -4.09
C ARG A 97 17.77 1.19 -3.60
N VAL A 98 17.53 0.60 -2.43
CA VAL A 98 16.17 0.31 -1.97
C VAL A 98 15.60 1.55 -1.28
N GLY A 99 14.61 2.16 -1.91
CA GLY A 99 13.88 3.32 -1.40
C GLY A 99 12.67 2.92 -0.54
N SER A 100 11.91 3.92 -0.12
CA SER A 100 10.70 3.76 0.69
C SER A 100 9.57 4.69 0.26
N MET A 101 8.36 4.43 0.76
CA MET A 101 7.21 5.34 0.68
C MET A 101 6.78 5.68 2.10
N ARG A 102 6.92 6.95 2.46
CA ARG A 102 6.54 7.47 3.77
C ARG A 102 5.08 7.90 3.75
N HIS A 103 4.31 7.44 4.73
CA HIS A 103 2.99 8.00 5.03
C HIS A 103 3.14 9.41 5.62
N ASP A 104 2.58 10.42 4.95
CA ASP A 104 2.59 11.80 5.42
C ASP A 104 1.27 12.20 6.09
N GLY A 105 0.18 11.49 5.81
CA GLY A 105 -1.11 11.73 6.45
C GLY A 105 -2.31 11.32 5.59
N PHE A 106 -3.50 11.43 6.19
CA PHE A 106 -4.78 11.35 5.46
C PHE A 106 -5.36 12.75 5.30
N THR A 107 -5.65 13.14 4.07
CA THR A 107 -6.26 14.44 3.74
C THR A 107 -7.78 14.35 3.65
N ALA A 108 -8.32 13.15 3.47
CA ALA A 108 -9.75 12.86 3.56
C ALA A 108 -9.98 11.49 4.19
N PHE A 109 -10.98 11.39 5.05
CA PHE A 109 -11.43 10.14 5.67
C PHE A 109 -12.93 10.25 5.94
N ALA A 110 -13.74 9.55 5.14
CA ALA A 110 -15.19 9.57 5.24
C ALA A 110 -15.73 8.14 5.39
N VAL A 111 -16.62 7.95 6.36
CA VAL A 111 -17.29 6.67 6.61
C VAL A 111 -18.80 6.92 6.59
N SER A 112 -19.49 6.09 5.81
CA SER A 112 -20.94 5.96 5.85
C SER A 112 -21.31 4.51 6.18
N GLU A 113 -22.61 4.21 6.28
CA GLU A 113 -23.07 2.86 6.57
C GLU A 113 -22.46 1.81 5.64
N ALA A 114 -22.33 2.10 4.35
CA ALA A 114 -21.95 1.11 3.32
C ALA A 114 -20.68 1.46 2.52
N ARG A 115 -19.95 2.50 2.93
CA ARG A 115 -18.79 3.01 2.18
C ARG A 115 -17.74 3.66 3.07
N LEU A 116 -16.48 3.37 2.78
CA LEU A 116 -15.30 4.06 3.29
C LEU A 116 -14.62 4.74 2.10
N ASP A 117 -14.28 6.02 2.24
CA ASP A 117 -13.42 6.77 1.32
C ASP A 117 -12.24 7.36 2.09
N VAL A 118 -11.02 7.09 1.61
CA VAL A 118 -9.77 7.57 2.22
C VAL A 118 -8.89 8.17 1.14
N THR A 119 -8.35 9.36 1.41
CA THR A 119 -7.27 9.96 0.62
C THR A 119 -6.03 10.07 1.48
N GLU A 120 -4.97 9.42 1.06
CA GLU A 120 -3.66 9.39 1.70
C GLU A 120 -2.63 10.17 0.89
N THR A 121 -1.76 10.91 1.57
CA THR A 121 -0.58 11.53 0.97
C THR A 121 0.66 10.73 1.35
N LEU A 122 1.46 10.39 0.35
CA LEU A 122 2.73 9.68 0.51
C LEU A 122 3.87 10.45 -0.16
N THR A 123 5.06 10.30 0.41
CA THR A 123 6.31 10.73 -0.23
C THR A 123 7.16 9.53 -0.58
N TRP A 124 7.61 9.48 -1.84
CA TRP A 124 8.57 8.50 -2.33
C TRP A 124 9.98 9.00 -2.03
N VAL A 125 10.67 8.29 -1.14
CA VAL A 125 11.99 8.66 -0.62
C VAL A 125 13.02 7.68 -1.16
N GLU A 126 13.97 8.17 -1.95
CA GLU A 126 15.07 7.34 -2.42
C GLU A 126 16.00 6.92 -1.27
N ASN A 127 16.85 5.92 -1.49
CA ASN A 127 17.67 5.33 -0.43
C ASN A 127 18.53 6.33 0.36
N GLY A 128 19.10 7.33 -0.31
CA GLY A 128 19.87 8.45 0.27
C GLY A 128 19.03 9.52 0.98
N GLY A 129 17.71 9.40 0.99
CA GLY A 129 16.78 10.28 1.72
C GLY A 129 16.17 11.42 0.90
N GLU A 130 16.52 11.58 -0.38
CA GLU A 130 15.90 12.61 -1.23
C GLU A 130 14.42 12.28 -1.52
N GLU A 131 13.54 13.28 -1.40
CA GLU A 131 12.13 13.15 -1.77
C GLU A 131 11.95 13.32 -3.28
N TRP A 132 11.61 12.26 -3.99
CA TRP A 132 11.56 12.26 -5.45
C TRP A 132 10.18 12.51 -6.03
N ALA A 133 9.15 11.97 -5.38
CA ALA A 133 7.77 12.13 -5.81
C ALA A 133 6.84 12.23 -4.62
N ARG A 134 5.69 12.86 -4.86
CA ARG A 134 4.52 12.83 -3.99
C ARG A 134 3.42 12.03 -4.66
N GLU A 135 2.72 11.23 -3.87
CA GLU A 135 1.56 10.47 -4.29
C GLU A 135 0.36 10.91 -3.47
N GLU A 136 -0.73 11.22 -4.16
CA GLU A 136 -2.07 11.18 -3.57
C GLU A 136 -2.71 9.85 -3.93
N ARG A 137 -3.11 9.08 -2.92
CA ARG A 137 -3.68 7.74 -3.07
C ARG A 137 -5.10 7.72 -2.55
N GLY A 138 -6.04 7.31 -3.39
CA GLY A 138 -7.43 7.09 -3.01
C GLY A 138 -7.70 5.61 -2.77
N LEU A 139 -8.39 5.29 -1.67
CA LEU A 139 -8.96 3.98 -1.39
C LEU A 139 -10.45 4.15 -1.13
N ALA A 140 -11.30 3.44 -1.88
CA ALA A 140 -12.72 3.37 -1.57
C ALA A 140 -13.19 1.91 -1.43
N VAL A 141 -13.80 1.59 -0.30
CA VAL A 141 -14.46 0.29 -0.07
C VAL A 141 -15.96 0.51 -0.13
N HIS A 142 -16.65 -0.19 -1.03
CA HIS A 142 -18.09 0.00 -1.24
C HIS A 142 -18.74 -1.24 -1.90
N SER A 143 -20.03 -1.10 -2.22
CA SER A 143 -20.81 -2.11 -2.97
C SER A 143 -20.79 -3.49 -2.33
N VAL A 144 -20.83 -3.57 -1.00
CA VAL A 144 -20.94 -4.84 -0.27
C VAL A 144 -22.29 -5.48 -0.57
N ASP A 145 -22.26 -6.67 -1.15
CA ASP A 145 -23.41 -7.52 -1.49
C ASP A 145 -23.15 -8.94 -0.97
N GLU A 146 -23.76 -9.27 0.17
CA GLU A 146 -23.66 -10.59 0.80
C GLU A 146 -24.39 -11.68 0.02
N ALA A 147 -25.44 -11.34 -0.74
CA ALA A 147 -26.16 -12.31 -1.56
C ALA A 147 -25.29 -12.75 -2.75
N ALA A 148 -24.59 -11.80 -3.38
CA ALA A 148 -23.61 -12.08 -4.42
C ALA A 148 -22.24 -12.56 -3.86
N GLY A 149 -21.98 -12.34 -2.57
CA GLY A 149 -20.68 -12.65 -1.95
C GLY A 149 -19.55 -11.72 -2.37
N SER A 150 -19.87 -10.49 -2.83
CA SER A 150 -18.94 -9.55 -3.46
C SER A 150 -18.89 -8.20 -2.76
N TRP A 151 -17.78 -7.49 -2.96
CA TRP A 151 -17.60 -6.08 -2.61
C TRP A 151 -16.56 -5.47 -3.56
N ALA A 152 -16.44 -4.14 -3.57
CA ALA A 152 -15.53 -3.44 -4.46
C ALA A 152 -14.48 -2.62 -3.69
N LEU A 153 -13.24 -2.65 -4.20
CA LEU A 153 -12.14 -1.77 -3.80
C LEU A 153 -11.74 -0.93 -5.02
N ASP A 154 -11.99 0.38 -4.96
CA ASP A 154 -11.40 1.32 -5.89
C ASP A 154 -10.05 1.79 -5.34
N TRP A 155 -9.04 1.79 -6.21
CA TRP A 155 -7.69 2.26 -5.91
C TRP A 155 -7.26 3.28 -6.94
N SER A 156 -6.96 4.50 -6.51
CA SER A 156 -6.48 5.56 -7.40
C SER A 156 -5.13 6.09 -6.93
N ILE A 157 -4.31 6.51 -7.89
CA ILE A 157 -3.01 7.12 -7.62
C ILE A 157 -2.85 8.37 -8.48
N ARG A 158 -2.29 9.41 -7.89
CA ARG A 158 -1.80 10.59 -8.61
C ARG A 158 -0.37 10.86 -8.17
N LEU A 159 0.57 10.55 -9.06
CA LEU A 159 1.99 10.78 -8.82
C LEU A 159 2.41 12.13 -9.39
N THR A 160 3.14 12.92 -8.60
CA THR A 160 3.74 14.18 -9.01
C THR A 160 5.21 14.20 -8.63
N LYS A 161 6.05 14.80 -9.48
CA LYS A 161 7.47 14.98 -9.16
C LYS A 161 7.61 15.97 -8.00
N SER A 162 8.47 15.67 -7.04
CA SER A 162 8.82 16.63 -5.99
C SER A 162 9.54 17.84 -6.62
N ALA A 163 9.16 19.05 -6.20
CA ALA A 163 9.91 20.24 -6.55
C ALA A 163 11.33 20.08 -5.96
N ARG A 164 12.37 20.25 -6.79
CA ARG A 164 13.74 20.31 -6.27
C ARG A 164 13.78 21.45 -5.25
N ARG A 165 14.27 21.19 -4.03
CA ARG A 165 14.77 22.29 -3.21
C ARG A 165 15.93 22.91 -4.00
N ALA A 166 15.82 24.20 -4.32
CA ALA A 166 16.97 24.93 -4.84
C ALA A 166 18.10 24.85 -3.79
N PRO A 167 19.37 24.71 -4.21
CA PRO A 167 20.51 24.72 -3.30
C PRO A 167 20.59 26.02 -2.50
#